data_AF-A0A7D0P9C5-F1
#
_entry.id   AF-A0A7D0P9C5-F1
#
_cell.length_a   1.000
_cell.length_b   1.000
_cell.length_c   1.000
_cell.angle_alpha   90.00
_cell.angle_beta   90.00
_cell.angle_gamma   90.00
#
_symmetry.space_group_name_H-M   'P 1'
#
loop_
_entity.id
_entity.type
_entity.pdbx_description
1 polymer ?
#
loop_
_entity_poly.entity_id
_entity_poly.type
_entity_poly.pdbx_seq_one_letter_code
_entity_poly.pdbx_strand_id
1 'polypeptide(L)' 'KLINTRGCVVRVGRTKQLAQWFVFVCSKCGLEKIEKQSEGFYIVPKKCTICGVSTFQPVLNSPYVRTISFQMIRIQEII' A
#
# COMPACT_ATOMS: atom_id res chain seq x y z
N LYS A 1 -15.90 -10.33 8.80
CA LYS A 1 -16.15 -11.43 9.77
C LYS A 1 -14.86 -11.66 10.53
N LEU A 2 -14.87 -11.55 11.85
CA LEU A 2 -13.71 -11.87 12.68
C LEU A 2 -13.60 -13.40 12.81
N ILE A 3 -12.39 -13.95 12.71
CA ILE A 3 -12.14 -15.40 12.73
C ILE A 3 -10.98 -15.68 13.70
N ASN A 4 -11.05 -16.78 14.44
CA ASN A 4 -9.99 -17.30 15.29
C ASN A 4 -9.52 -18.65 14.74
N THR A 5 -8.21 -18.86 14.63
CA THR A 5 -7.61 -20.12 14.13
C THR A 5 -6.41 -20.50 14.98
N ARG A 6 -6.08 -21.81 15.03
CA ARG A 6 -4.89 -22.34 15.72
C ARG A 6 -4.18 -23.32 14.79
N GLY A 7 -2.85 -23.34 14.84
CA GLY A 7 -2.06 -24.20 13.97
C GLY A 7 -0.55 -24.08 14.23
N CYS A 8 0.24 -24.89 13.53
CA CYS A 8 1.70 -24.82 13.54
C CYS A 8 2.19 -23.83 12.48
N VAL A 9 3.12 -22.94 12.84
CA VAL A 9 3.77 -22.06 11.85
C VAL A 9 4.79 -22.88 11.06
N VAL A 10 4.50 -23.12 9.78
CA VAL A 10 5.35 -23.96 8.90
C VAL A 10 6.29 -23.14 8.02
N ARG A 11 6.02 -21.84 7.85
CA ARG A 11 6.89 -20.95 7.09
C ARG A 11 6.77 -19.52 7.58
N VAL A 12 7.91 -18.85 7.70
CA VAL A 12 8.00 -17.41 7.96
C VAL A 12 8.70 -16.75 6.77
N GLY A 13 8.02 -15.81 6.12
CA GLY A 13 8.59 -15.00 5.05
C GLY A 13 9.55 -13.94 5.60
N ARG A 14 10.39 -13.37 4.72
CA ARG A 14 11.20 -12.20 5.09
C ARG A 14 10.31 -10.99 5.32
N THR A 15 10.71 -10.12 6.26
CA THR A 15 10.07 -8.81 6.46
C THR A 15 10.24 -7.95 5.21
N LYS A 16 9.16 -7.31 4.79
CA LYS A 16 9.09 -6.35 3.67
C LYS A 16 8.54 -5.03 4.18
N GLN A 17 8.68 -3.97 3.39
CA GLN A 17 8.01 -2.70 3.64
C GLN A 17 6.74 -2.61 2.80
N LEU A 18 5.64 -2.23 3.43
CA LEU A 18 4.35 -1.99 2.80
C LEU A 18 4.02 -0.52 2.90
N ALA A 19 3.76 0.15 1.77
CA ALA A 19 3.26 1.51 1.80
C ALA A 19 1.85 1.55 2.39
N GLN A 20 1.61 2.48 3.31
CA GLN A 20 0.30 2.86 3.82
C GLN A 20 -0.22 4.12 3.14
N TRP A 21 0.70 5.00 2.71
CA TRP A 21 0.40 6.27 2.07
C TRP A 21 1.42 6.53 0.98
N PHE A 22 0.94 6.92 -0.20
CA PHE A 22 1.79 7.40 -1.30
C PHE A 22 1.44 8.83 -1.64
N VAL A 23 2.47 9.57 -2.07
CA VAL A 23 2.31 10.85 -2.75
C VAL A 23 2.39 10.62 -4.25
N PHE A 24 1.49 11.25 -4.97
CA PHE A 24 1.39 11.23 -6.42
C PHE A 24 1.39 12.65 -6.95
N VAL A 25 2.10 12.88 -8.05
CA VAL A 25 2.09 14.16 -8.76
C VAL A 25 1.36 14.00 -10.10
N CYS A 26 0.45 14.93 -10.39
CA CYS A 26 -0.23 14.99 -11.69
C CYS A 26 0.78 15.25 -12.80
N SER A 27 0.82 14.39 -13.81
CA SER A 27 1.81 14.49 -14.90
C SER A 27 1.64 15.73 -15.78
N LYS A 28 0.47 16.39 -15.76
CA LYS A 28 0.20 17.59 -16.55
C LYS A 28 0.44 18.89 -15.79
N CYS A 29 -0.08 19.00 -14.56
CA CYS A 29 -0.12 20.27 -13.82
C CYS A 29 0.70 20.27 -12.53
N GLY A 30 1.40 19.18 -12.20
CA GLY A 30 2.24 19.12 -11.00
C GLY A 30 1.50 19.05 -9.67
N LEU A 31 0.15 18.95 -9.67
CA LEU A 31 -0.62 18.86 -8.43
C LEU A 31 -0.28 17.58 -7.67
N GLU A 32 0.14 17.74 -6.42
CA GLU A 32 0.35 16.62 -5.50
C GLU A 32 -0.97 16.12 -4.90
N LYS A 33 -1.07 14.80 -4.75
CA LYS A 33 -2.16 14.09 -4.08
C LYS A 33 -1.60 12.99 -3.21
N ILE A 34 -2.19 12.83 -2.03
CA ILE A 34 -1.85 11.76 -1.10
C ILE A 34 -2.95 10.71 -1.15
N GLU A 35 -2.59 9.45 -1.37
CA GLU A 35 -3.53 8.33 -1.44
C GLU A 35 -3.17 7.23 -0.45
N LYS A 36 -4.18 6.79 0.32
CA LYS A 36 -4.05 5.67 1.24
C LYS A 36 -3.96 4.36 0.45
N GLN A 37 -3.01 3.53 0.82
CA GLN A 37 -2.77 2.21 0.25
C GLN A 37 -3.35 1.16 1.20
N SER A 38 -4.51 0.59 0.88
CA SER A 38 -5.14 -0.45 1.68
C SER A 38 -4.58 -1.82 1.33
N GLU A 39 -4.25 -2.63 2.34
CA GLU A 39 -4.01 -4.08 2.21
C GLU A 39 -2.98 -4.50 1.14
N GLY A 40 -2.01 -3.63 0.83
CA GLY A 40 -0.97 -3.88 -0.16
C GLY A 40 -1.37 -3.67 -1.61
N PHE A 41 -2.56 -3.11 -1.86
CA PHE A 41 -2.95 -2.65 -3.19
C PHE A 41 -2.31 -1.31 -3.51
N TYR A 42 -1.79 -1.20 -4.73
CA TYR A 42 -1.29 0.05 -5.28
C TYR A 42 -2.46 0.90 -5.82
N ILE A 43 -2.86 1.91 -5.05
CA ILE A 43 -3.99 2.78 -5.34
C ILE A 43 -3.47 4.13 -5.84
N VAL A 44 -3.86 4.48 -7.06
CA VAL A 44 -3.48 5.71 -7.76
C VAL A 44 -4.69 6.65 -7.82
N PRO A 45 -4.50 7.99 -7.73
CA PRO A 45 -5.61 8.92 -7.86
C PRO A 45 -6.33 8.75 -9.20
N LYS A 46 -7.67 8.73 -9.18
CA LYS A 46 -8.48 8.49 -10.39
C LYS A 46 -8.49 9.67 -11.35
N LYS A 47 -8.44 10.90 -10.81
CA LYS A 47 -8.57 12.14 -11.60
C LYS A 47 -7.95 13.34 -10.88
N CYS A 48 -7.31 14.21 -11.63
CA CYS A 48 -6.79 15.48 -11.15
C CYS A 48 -7.94 16.49 -11.00
N THR A 49 -8.02 17.14 -9.84
CA THR A 49 -9.06 18.13 -9.53
C THR A 49 -8.85 19.45 -10.27
N ILE A 50 -7.63 19.74 -10.74
CA ILE A 50 -7.31 20.99 -11.45
C ILE A 50 -7.45 20.83 -12.97
N CYS A 51 -6.74 19.86 -13.57
CA CYS A 51 -6.69 19.73 -15.03
C CYS A 51 -7.47 18.53 -15.58
N GLY A 52 -8.12 17.74 -14.72
CA GLY A 52 -9.02 16.67 -15.12
C GLY A 52 -8.38 15.40 -15.67
N VAL A 53 -7.05 15.33 -15.84
CA VAL A 53 -6.36 14.13 -16.33
C VAL A 53 -6.28 13.04 -15.25
N SER A 54 -6.10 11.79 -15.66
CA SER A 54 -5.95 10.61 -14.79
C SER A 54 -4.50 10.08 -14.74
N THR A 55 -3.54 10.85 -15.24
CA THR A 55 -2.11 10.47 -15.27
C THR A 55 -1.36 11.05 -14.08
N PHE A 56 -0.75 10.16 -13.31
CA PHE A 56 -0.03 10.48 -12.08
C PHE A 56 1.27 9.70 -12.00
N GLN A 57 2.30 10.29 -11.39
CA GLN A 57 3.57 9.64 -11.08
C GLN A 57 3.76 9.59 -9.55
N PRO A 58 4.24 8.47 -8.98
CA PRO A 58 4.52 8.40 -7.55
C PRO A 58 5.78 9.19 -7.18
N VAL A 59 5.73 9.85 -6.02
CA VAL A 59 6.87 10.58 -5.42
C VAL A 59 7.32 9.84 -4.17
N LEU A 60 8.20 8.85 -4.36
CA LEU A 60 8.56 7.88 -3.31
C LEU A 60 9.44 8.47 -2.19
N ASN A 61 10.15 9.57 -2.46
CA ASN A 61 11.03 10.26 -1.53
C ASN A 61 10.33 11.37 -0.74
N SER A 62 9.01 11.52 -0.87
CA SER A 62 8.25 12.53 -0.12
C SER A 62 8.15 12.16 1.37
N PRO A 63 8.29 13.13 2.30
CA PRO A 63 8.13 12.88 3.73
C PRO A 63 6.70 12.44 4.13
N TYR A 64 5.74 12.58 3.22
CA TYR A 64 4.37 12.12 3.43
C TYR A 64 4.15 10.66 3.01
N VAL A 65 5.15 10.01 2.39
CA VAL A 65 5.13 8.56 2.19
C VAL A 65 5.32 7.88 3.54
N ARG A 66 4.41 6.97 3.87
CA ARG A 66 4.47 6.20 5.12
C ARG A 66 4.48 4.72 4.79
N THR A 67 5.44 3.99 5.36
CA THR A 67 5.53 2.53 5.23
C THR A 67 5.42 1.86 6.59
N ILE A 68 5.03 0.59 6.57
CA ILE A 68 5.04 -0.28 7.74
C ILE A 68 5.77 -1.58 7.40
N SER A 69 6.37 -2.21 8.39
CA SER A 69 6.91 -3.55 8.26
C SER A 69 5.77 -4.57 8.09
N PHE A 70 5.93 -5.46 7.13
CA PHE A 70 4.97 -6.51 6.79
C PHE A 70 5.68 -7.85 6.66
N GLN A 71 5.05 -8.91 7.17
CA GLN A 71 5.58 -10.26 7.10
C GLN A 71 4.45 -11.25 6.85
N MET A 72 4.67 -12.21 5.95
CA MET A 72 3.75 -13.31 5.71
C MET A 72 4.19 -14.54 6.52
N ILE A 73 3.25 -15.17 7.20
CA ILE A 73 3.41 -16.49 7.82
C ILE A 73 2.45 -17.48 7.18
N ARG A 74 2.86 -18.75 7.09
CA ARG A 74 2.00 -19.86 6.70
C ARG A 74 1.74 -20.73 7.94
N ILE A 75 0.47 -20.93 8.24
CA ILE A 75 -0.01 -21.74 9.35
C ILE A 75 -0.62 -23.03 8.78
N GLN A 76 -0.29 -24.17 9.39
CA GLN A 76 -0.91 -25.47 9.14
C GLN A 76 -1.87 -25.76 10.28
N GLU A 77 -3.15 -26.01 9.97
CA GLU A 77 -4.15 -26.38 10.97
C GLU A 77 -3.78 -27.70 11.66
N ILE A 78 -4.08 -27.79 12.94
CA ILE A 78 -3.99 -29.04 13.71
C ILE A 78 -5.33 -29.74 13.52
N ILE A 79 -5.32 -30.88 12.84
CA ILE A 79 -6.48 -31.78 12.67
C ILE A 79 -6.59 -32.65 13.92
#